data_AF-A0A7R9U2P9-F1
#
_entry.id   AF-A0A7R9U2P9-F1
#
_cell.length_a   1.000
_cell.length_b   1.000
_cell.length_c   1.000
_cell.angle_alpha   90.00
_cell.angle_beta   90.00
_cell.angle_gamma   90.00
#
_symmetry.space_group_name_H-M   'P 1'
#
loop_
_entity.id
_entity.type
_entity.pdbx_description
1 polymer ?
#
loop_
_entity_poly.entity_id
_entity_poly.type
_entity_poly.pdbx_seq_one_letter_code
_entity_poly.pdbx_strand_id
1 'polypeptide(L)'
;QESSKMRSSSAIRSLLSLRTDKATLLVLEGYDAAVDGDDASRARAMHEEEMDAKLVHIGDVVKVRPFQRMPADGVVVLGKSSADESLLTGETRPIEKDVGQEVVR
;
A
#
# COMPACT_ATOMS: atom_id res chain seq x y z
N GLN A 1 13.14 -44.95 8.64
CA GLN A 1 12.09 -44.30 7.83
C GLN A 1 11.85 -42.90 8.40
N GLU A 2 12.68 -41.90 8.10
CA GLU A 2 12.51 -40.57 8.74
C GLU A 2 12.98 -39.37 7.89
N SER A 3 13.67 -39.59 6.75
CA SER A 3 14.25 -38.48 5.97
C SER A 3 13.33 -37.90 4.87
N SER A 4 12.13 -38.45 4.63
CA SER A 4 11.27 -38.00 3.53
C SER A 4 10.32 -36.84 3.86
N LYS A 5 10.13 -36.47 5.14
CA LYS A 5 9.30 -35.31 5.53
C LYS A 5 10.03 -33.96 5.52
N MET A 6 11.36 -33.93 5.67
CA MET A 6 12.12 -32.67 5.79
C MET A 6 12.33 -31.93 4.45
N ARG A 7 12.43 -32.65 3.32
CA ARG A 7 12.67 -32.03 2.00
C ARG A 7 11.44 -31.28 1.46
N SER A 8 10.23 -31.68 1.83
CA SER A 8 9.00 -30.97 1.44
C SER A 8 8.76 -29.70 2.26
N SER A 9 9.21 -29.64 3.51
CA SER A 9 8.98 -28.46 4.37
C SER A 9 9.83 -27.23 4.02
N SER A 10 11.01 -27.41 3.41
CA SER A 10 11.89 -26.26 3.09
C SER A 10 11.39 -25.46 1.89
N ALA A 11 10.85 -26.13 0.87
CA ALA A 11 10.28 -25.47 -0.31
C ALA A 11 9.04 -24.63 0.03
N ILE A 12 8.20 -25.12 0.96
CA ILE A 12 7.00 -24.40 1.42
C ILE A 12 7.40 -23.12 2.18
N ARG A 13 8.45 -23.16 3.01
CA ARG A 13 8.92 -21.96 3.74
C ARG A 13 9.50 -20.87 2.82
N SER A 14 10.21 -21.25 1.76
CA SER A 14 10.73 -20.27 0.78
C SER A 14 9.62 -19.62 -0.04
N LEU A 15 8.53 -20.34 -0.35
CA LEU A 15 7.34 -19.75 -0.96
C LEU A 15 6.61 -18.78 0.00
N LEU A 16 6.59 -19.09 1.29
CA LEU A 16 6.03 -18.20 2.33
C LEU A 16 6.88 -16.94 2.56
N SER A 17 8.20 -16.99 2.35
CA SER A 17 9.08 -15.82 2.57
C SER A 17 9.10 -14.82 1.43
N LEU A 18 8.61 -15.19 0.24
CA LEU A 18 8.65 -14.34 -0.96
C LEU A 18 7.43 -13.44 -1.14
N ARG A 19 6.45 -13.51 -0.23
CA ARG A 19 5.30 -12.62 -0.22
C ARG A 19 5.61 -11.32 0.53
N THR A 20 6.73 -10.68 0.20
CA THR A 20 7.00 -9.32 0.69
C THR A 20 6.09 -8.38 -0.07
N ASP A 21 5.03 -7.92 0.61
CA ASP A 21 4.26 -6.78 0.14
C ASP A 21 5.22 -5.59 0.07
N LYS A 22 5.40 -5.00 -1.10
CA LYS A 22 6.28 -3.85 -1.31
C LYS A 22 5.47 -2.56 -1.34
N ALA A 23 6.04 -1.52 -0.77
CA ALA A 23 5.50 -0.17 -0.78
C ALA A 23 6.49 0.77 -1.47
N THR A 24 5.98 1.80 -2.14
CA THR A 24 6.80 2.87 -2.71
C THR A 24 6.59 4.12 -1.90
N LEU A 25 7.55 4.47 -1.04
CA LEU A 25 7.53 5.70 -0.27
C LEU A 25 7.74 6.89 -1.21
N LEU A 26 6.90 7.91 -1.06
CA LEU A 26 6.96 9.17 -1.79
C LEU A 26 7.39 10.27 -0.84
N VAL A 27 8.50 10.93 -1.17
CA VAL A 27 8.89 12.19 -0.54
C VAL A 27 8.25 13.32 -1.34
N LEU A 28 7.27 13.99 -0.74
CA LEU A 28 6.58 15.12 -1.34
C LEU A 28 7.14 16.45 -0.82
N GLU A 29 7.38 17.40 -1.72
CA GLU A 29 7.66 18.80 -1.39
C GLU A 29 6.37 19.62 -1.47
N GLY A 30 6.12 20.48 -0.47
CA GLY A 30 4.93 21.32 -0.41
C GLY A 30 3.67 20.58 0.06
N TYR A 31 3.78 19.34 0.53
CA TYR A 31 2.72 18.64 1.24
C TYR A 31 2.90 18.85 2.74
N ASP A 32 1.91 19.47 3.39
CA ASP A 32 1.85 19.58 4.85
C ASP A 32 0.57 18.91 5.34
N ALA A 33 0.73 17.82 6.10
CA ALA A 33 -0.37 17.04 6.65
C ALA A 33 -1.24 17.82 7.65
N ALA A 34 -0.78 18.99 8.11
CA ALA A 34 -1.52 19.88 8.99
C ALA A 34 -2.48 20.84 8.26
N VAL A 35 -2.46 20.89 6.92
CA VAL A 35 -3.25 21.85 6.14
C VAL A 35 -4.44 21.15 5.47
N ASP A 36 -5.64 21.50 5.92
CA ASP A 36 -6.89 20.99 5.36
C ASP A 36 -7.04 21.37 3.86
N GLY A 37 -7.01 20.35 3.00
CA GLY A 37 -8.04 20.19 1.97
C GLY A 37 -7.75 20.60 0.52
N ASP A 38 -6.75 21.43 0.20
CA ASP A 38 -6.59 21.90 -1.21
C ASP A 38 -5.13 22.00 -1.72
N ASP A 39 -4.16 22.09 -0.80
CA ASP A 39 -2.75 22.33 -1.17
C ASP A 39 -2.02 21.06 -1.66
N ALA A 40 -2.63 19.88 -1.49
CA ALA A 40 -2.11 18.63 -2.05
C ALA A 40 -1.91 18.74 -3.58
N SER A 41 -2.71 19.56 -4.27
CA SER A 41 -2.55 19.83 -5.71
C SER A 41 -1.19 20.46 -6.09
N ARG A 42 -0.52 21.13 -5.15
CA ARG A 42 0.81 21.73 -5.35
C ARG A 42 1.95 20.79 -4.94
N ALA A 43 1.65 19.69 -4.26
CA ALA A 43 2.65 18.75 -3.80
C ALA A 43 3.39 18.13 -5.00
N ARG A 44 4.72 18.16 -4.95
CA ARG A 44 5.58 17.57 -5.99
C ARG A 44 6.35 16.39 -5.42
N ALA A 45 6.33 15.27 -6.14
CA ALA A 45 7.16 14.13 -5.83
C ALA A 45 8.63 14.47 -6.10
N MET A 46 9.44 14.49 -5.03
CA MET A 46 10.88 14.73 -5.10
C MET A 46 11.66 13.42 -5.21
N HIS A 47 11.19 12.38 -4.50
CA HIS A 47 11.86 11.08 -4.47
C HIS A 47 10.87 9.94 -4.30
N GLU A 48 11.17 8.80 -4.93
CA GLU A 48 10.43 7.54 -4.80
C GLU A 48 11.41 6.44 -4.39
N GLU A 49 11.14 5.78 -3.26
CA GLU A 49 11.95 4.68 -2.74
C GLU A 49 11.08 3.44 -2.52
N GLU A 50 11.56 2.27 -2.96
CA GLU A 50 10.85 1.00 -2.75
C GLU A 50 11.33 0.34 -1.45
N MET A 51 10.38 0.03 -0.57
CA MET A 51 10.63 -0.59 0.73
C MET A 51 9.64 -1.72 1.02
N ASP A 52 9.93 -2.52 2.05
CA ASP A 52 8.98 -3.51 2.56
C ASP A 52 7.78 -2.78 3.18
N ALA A 53 6.55 -3.21 2.89
CA ALA A 53 5.33 -2.62 3.45
C ALA A 53 5.34 -2.61 4.99
N LYS A 54 6.11 -3.50 5.63
CA LYS A 54 6.29 -3.52 7.09
C LYS A 54 7.11 -2.35 7.64
N LEU A 55 7.84 -1.63 6.80
CA LEU A 55 8.66 -0.48 7.18
C LEU A 55 7.91 0.86 7.05
N VAL A 56 6.65 0.83 6.58
CA VAL A 56 5.81 2.02 6.48
C VAL A 56 5.37 2.45 7.88
N HIS A 57 5.60 3.72 8.21
CA HIS A 57 5.21 4.34 9.47
C HIS A 57 4.02 5.29 9.28
N ILE A 58 3.37 5.64 10.40
CA ILE A 58 2.29 6.64 10.40
C ILE A 58 2.86 7.99 9.96
N GLY A 59 2.23 8.60 8.96
CA GLY A 59 2.66 9.87 8.36
C GLY A 59 3.46 9.71 7.07
N ASP A 60 3.88 8.50 6.72
CA ASP A 60 4.50 8.21 5.44
C ASP A 60 3.48 8.31 4.30
N VAL A 61 3.89 8.93 3.19
CA VAL A 61 3.09 8.97 1.96
C VAL A 61 3.54 7.86 1.04
N VAL A 62 2.63 6.97 0.67
CA VAL A 62 2.94 5.80 -0.18
C VAL A 62 2.23 5.91 -1.52
N LYS A 63 2.99 5.69 -2.60
CA LYS A 63 2.44 5.59 -3.96
C LYS A 63 1.81 4.23 -4.17
N VAL A 64 0.55 4.22 -4.56
CA VAL A 64 -0.14 3.00 -4.99
C VAL A 64 -0.53 3.15 -6.46
N ARG A 65 -0.07 2.22 -7.29
CA ARG A 65 -0.41 2.18 -8.72
C ARG A 65 -1.77 1.50 -8.92
N PRO A 66 -2.48 1.78 -10.03
CA PRO A 66 -3.67 1.01 -10.40
C PRO A 66 -3.36 -0.49 -10.40
N PHE A 67 -4.28 -1.29 -9.86
CA PHE A 67 -4.15 -2.75 -9.69
C PHE A 67 -3.06 -3.22 -8.70
N GLN A 68 -2.38 -2.31 -8.01
CA GLN A 68 -1.49 -2.67 -6.90
C GLN A 68 -2.31 -2.89 -5.63
N ARG A 69 -1.89 -3.85 -4.81
CA ARG A 69 -2.47 -4.07 -3.49
C ARG A 69 -2.05 -2.94 -2.54
N MET A 70 -2.99 -2.51 -1.69
CA MET A 70 -2.71 -1.54 -0.63
C MET A 70 -1.73 -2.13 0.39
N PRO A 71 -0.59 -1.48 0.67
CA PRO A 71 0.40 -2.00 1.59
C PRO A 71 -0.07 -1.92 3.06
N ALA A 72 -0.82 -0.87 3.39
CA ALA A 72 -1.36 -0.58 4.72
C ALA A 72 -2.68 0.21 4.61
N ASP A 73 -3.39 0.33 5.73
CA ASP A 73 -4.55 1.21 5.86
C ASP A 73 -4.11 2.68 5.86
N GLY A 74 -4.94 3.58 5.34
CA GLY A 74 -4.60 4.99 5.29
C GLY A 74 -5.70 5.87 4.70
N VAL A 75 -5.35 7.11 4.42
CA VAL A 75 -6.25 8.09 3.78
C VAL A 75 -5.65 8.53 2.45
N VAL A 76 -6.49 8.72 1.44
CA VAL A 76 -6.04 9.28 0.16
C VAL A 76 -5.67 10.74 0.36
N VAL A 77 -4.40 11.06 0.21
CA VAL A 77 -3.89 12.44 0.36
C VAL A 77 -3.74 13.16 -0.98
N LEU A 78 -3.57 12.40 -2.06
CA LEU A 78 -3.35 12.94 -3.41
C LEU A 78 -3.92 12.02 -4.48
N GLY A 79 -4.55 12.63 -5.49
CA GLY A 79 -5.05 11.94 -6.66
C GLY A 79 -6.42 11.33 -6.47
N LYS A 80 -6.84 10.55 -7.47
CA LYS A 80 -8.10 9.82 -7.50
C LYS A 80 -7.81 8.42 -8.02
N SER A 81 -8.33 7.41 -7.35
CA SER A 81 -8.15 6.02 -7.77
C SER A 81 -9.39 5.21 -7.41
N SER A 82 -9.48 3.99 -7.91
CA SER A 82 -10.49 3.04 -7.48
C SER A 82 -9.84 1.91 -6.67
N ALA A 83 -10.43 1.60 -5.52
CA ALA A 83 -9.96 0.54 -4.62
C ALA A 83 -10.93 -0.64 -4.64
N ASP A 84 -10.38 -1.85 -4.66
CA ASP A 84 -11.15 -3.09 -4.54
C ASP A 84 -11.33 -3.43 -3.06
N GLU A 85 -12.51 -3.10 -2.52
CA GLU A 85 -12.90 -3.41 -1.13
C GLU A 85 -13.77 -4.67 -1.04
N SER A 86 -13.75 -5.54 -2.06
CA SER A 86 -14.55 -6.79 -2.07
C SER A 86 -14.33 -7.67 -0.85
N LEU A 87 -13.15 -7.59 -0.23
CA LEU A 87 -12.80 -8.31 1.00
C LEU A 87 -13.51 -7.79 2.26
N LEU A 88 -13.95 -6.52 2.27
CA LEU A 88 -14.56 -5.88 3.43
C LEU A 88 -16.07 -5.63 3.23
N THR A 89 -16.46 -5.10 2.07
CA THR A 89 -17.85 -4.69 1.78
C THR A 89 -18.64 -5.76 1.01
N GLY A 90 -17.97 -6.74 0.42
CA GLY A 90 -18.60 -7.75 -0.44
C GLY A 90 -19.04 -7.23 -1.80
N GLU A 91 -18.75 -5.95 -2.11
CA GLU A 91 -19.05 -5.38 -3.41
C GLU A 91 -17.90 -5.70 -4.39
N THR A 92 -18.24 -6.35 -5.51
CA THR A 92 -17.25 -6.74 -6.53
C THR A 92 -16.83 -5.59 -7.44
N ARG A 93 -17.33 -4.37 -7.19
CA ARG A 93 -17.04 -3.18 -8.00
C ARG A 93 -15.99 -2.33 -7.30
N PRO A 94 -14.97 -1.84 -8.04
CA PRO A 94 -14.03 -0.87 -7.49
C PRO A 94 -14.77 0.37 -6.98
N ILE A 95 -14.52 0.75 -5.73
CA ILE A 95 -15.07 1.97 -5.13
C ILE A 95 -14.13 3.12 -5.48
N GLU A 96 -14.65 4.20 -6.06
CA GLU A 96 -13.86 5.41 -6.30
C GLU A 96 -13.44 6.04 -4.96
N LYS A 97 -12.15 6.32 -4.85
CA LYS A 97 -11.52 6.94 -3.70
C LYS A 97 -10.99 8.31 -4.09
N ASP A 98 -11.55 9.32 -3.44
CA ASP A 98 -11.16 10.73 -3.54
C ASP A 98 -10.31 11.16 -2.35
N VAL A 99 -9.62 12.30 -2.49
CA VAL A 99 -8.82 12.89 -1.42
C VAL A 99 -9.66 13.04 -0.15
N GLY A 100 -9.10 12.64 0.99
CA GLY A 100 -9.75 12.62 2.29
C GLY A 100 -10.54 11.34 2.61
N GLN A 101 -10.65 10.40 1.66
CA GLN A 101 -11.32 9.12 1.91
C GLN A 101 -10.35 8.07 2.46
N GLU A 102 -10.84 7.30 3.43
CA GLU A 102 -10.12 6.17 4.01
C GLU A 102 -10.06 4.98 3.04
N VAL A 103 -8.94 4.27 3.11
CA VAL A 103 -8.66 3.06 2.35
C VAL A 103 -8.19 2.00 3.34
N VAL A 104 -8.78 0.82 3.24
CA VAL A 104 -8.50 -0.32 4.12
C VAL A 104 -7.99 -1.49 3.27
N ARG A 105 -6.98 -2.21 3.78
CA ARG A 105 -6.32 -3.35 3.13
C ARG A 105 -7.07 -4.68 3.31
#